data_AF-A0A8S3JG01-F1
#
_entry.id   AF-A0A8S3JG01-F1
#
_cell.length_a   1.000
_cell.length_b   1.000
_cell.length_c   1.000
_cell.angle_alpha   90.00
_cell.angle_beta   90.00
_cell.angle_gamma   90.00
#
_symmetry.space_group_name_H-M   'P 1'
#
loop_
_entity.id
_entity.type
_entity.pdbx_description
1 polymer ?
#
loop_
_entity_poly.entity_id
_entity_poly.type
_entity_poly.pdbx_seq_one_letter_code
_entity_poly.pdbx_strand_id
1 'polypeptide(L)'
;MPINTTVTIGKHAQFMCKQKSGRIKWFINDQDVFILSIQNPSIKIVSNGTILFIYPITNYFSSQTHITCQINTFDGEHINRHAWLIIDELENNIENSIDNRCELIKPLESIYYVRLGSSFS
;
A
#
# COMPACT_ATOMS: atom_id res chain seq x y z
N MET A 1 8.49 -5.03 14.80
CA MET A 1 9.13 -3.87 14.13
C MET A 1 8.30 -3.51 12.91
N PRO A 2 7.94 -2.24 12.69
CA PRO A 2 7.24 -1.82 11.47
C PRO A 2 8.16 -1.98 10.26
N ILE A 3 7.59 -2.34 9.10
CA ILE A 3 8.37 -2.45 7.86
C ILE A 3 8.30 -1.14 7.09
N ASN A 4 9.45 -0.69 6.58
CA ASN A 4 9.54 0.49 5.73
C ASN A 4 9.59 0.08 4.27
N THR A 5 8.78 0.71 3.43
CA THR A 5 8.77 0.56 1.98
C THR A 5 8.94 1.93 1.36
N THR A 6 10.04 2.13 0.62
CA THR A 6 10.29 3.37 -0.11
C THR A 6 9.72 3.28 -1.53
N VAL A 7 8.95 4.27 -1.98
CA VAL A 7 8.32 4.29 -3.30
C VAL A 7 8.38 5.71 -3.88
N THR A 8 8.72 5.83 -5.16
CA THR A 8 8.76 7.11 -5.87
C THR A 8 7.37 7.55 -6.33
N ILE A 9 7.15 8.87 -6.45
CA ILE A 9 5.92 9.44 -7.00
C ILE A 9 5.64 8.88 -8.41
N GLY A 10 4.37 8.63 -8.74
CA GLY A 10 3.95 8.06 -10.02
C GLY A 10 4.01 6.53 -10.09
N LYS A 11 4.77 5.87 -9.20
CA LYS A 11 4.81 4.40 -9.09
C LYS A 11 3.61 3.86 -8.29
N HIS A 12 3.63 2.58 -7.97
CA HIS A 12 2.57 1.91 -7.23
C HIS A 12 3.15 1.23 -5.98
N ALA A 13 2.35 1.13 -4.93
CA ALA A 13 2.73 0.43 -3.71
C ALA A 13 1.78 -0.74 -3.44
N GLN A 14 2.33 -1.83 -2.92
CA GLN A 14 1.57 -3.00 -2.51
C GLN A 14 1.99 -3.42 -1.09
N PHE A 15 1.01 -3.66 -0.23
CA PHE A 15 1.22 -4.19 1.12
C PHE A 15 0.46 -5.51 1.27
N MET A 16 1.08 -6.50 1.89
CA MET A 16 0.48 -7.82 2.12
C MET A 16 0.47 -8.13 3.61
N CYS A 17 -0.72 -8.29 4.19
CA CYS A 17 -0.91 -8.67 5.57
C CYS A 17 -1.26 -10.16 5.66
N LYS A 18 -0.33 -10.97 6.19
CA LYS A 18 -0.53 -12.43 6.31
C LYS A 18 -1.22 -12.76 7.63
N GLN A 19 -2.32 -13.51 7.54
CA GLN A 19 -3.02 -14.06 8.69
C GLN A 19 -3.66 -15.41 8.32
N LYS A 20 -3.69 -16.37 9.25
CA LYS A 20 -4.34 -17.68 9.04
C LYS A 20 -5.87 -17.63 9.13
N SER A 21 -6.42 -16.74 9.96
CA SER A 21 -7.85 -16.61 10.23
C SER A 21 -8.20 -15.19 10.69
N GLY A 22 -9.40 -14.72 10.33
CA GLY A 22 -9.89 -13.38 10.68
C GLY A 22 -10.17 -12.49 9.46
N ARG A 23 -10.84 -11.36 9.69
CA ARG A 23 -11.12 -10.33 8.68
C ARG A 23 -10.09 -9.22 8.79
N ILE A 24 -9.53 -8.80 7.66
CA ILE A 24 -8.55 -7.73 7.61
C ILE A 24 -9.22 -6.42 7.19
N LYS A 25 -8.87 -5.33 7.89
CA LYS A 25 -9.15 -3.95 7.51
C LYS A 25 -7.85 -3.18 7.38
N TRP A 26 -7.83 -2.21 6.48
CA TRP A 26 -6.65 -1.40 6.20
C TRP A 26 -6.91 0.06 6.54
N PHE A 27 -5.88 0.70 7.08
CA PHE A 27 -5.88 2.10 7.42
C PHE A 27 -4.62 2.78 6.89
N ILE A 28 -4.77 4.01 6.45
CA ILE A 28 -3.67 4.90 6.05
C ILE A 28 -3.77 6.13 6.93
N ASN A 29 -2.72 6.43 7.69
CA ASN A 29 -2.70 7.51 8.69
C ASN A 29 -3.96 7.47 9.59
N ASP A 30 -4.27 6.27 10.10
CA ASP A 30 -5.43 5.97 10.96
C ASP A 30 -6.81 6.17 10.33
N GLN A 31 -6.88 6.46 9.02
CA GLN A 31 -8.11 6.55 8.26
C GLN A 31 -8.38 5.27 7.46
N ASP A 32 -9.62 4.77 7.50
CA ASP A 32 -10.03 3.58 6.76
C ASP A 32 -9.89 3.79 5.23
N VAL A 33 -9.25 2.84 4.54
CA VAL A 33 -8.98 2.92 3.09
C VAL A 33 -10.24 3.02 2.23
N PHE A 34 -11.37 2.47 2.67
CA PHE A 34 -12.63 2.58 1.96
C PHE A 34 -13.13 4.03 1.97
N ILE A 35 -12.96 4.73 3.08
CA ILE A 35 -13.32 6.15 3.18
C ILE A 35 -12.36 6.99 2.33
N LEU A 36 -11.07 6.70 2.43
CA LEU A 36 -10.03 7.48 1.75
C LEU A 36 -10.11 7.35 0.22
N SER A 37 -10.49 6.18 -0.31
CA SER A 37 -10.71 5.96 -1.75
C SER A 37 -11.93 6.70 -2.31
N ILE A 38 -12.97 6.94 -1.51
CA ILE A 38 -14.15 7.74 -1.90
C ILE A 38 -13.79 9.23 -1.92
N GLN A 39 -13.01 9.70 -0.94
CA GLN A 39 -12.62 11.11 -0.83
C GLN A 39 -11.60 11.54 -1.89
N ASN A 40 -10.78 10.60 -2.40
CA ASN A 40 -9.70 10.90 -3.33
C ASN A 40 -9.80 10.04 -4.61
N PRO A 41 -10.73 10.36 -5.54
CA PRO A 41 -10.97 9.53 -6.72
C PRO A 41 -9.79 9.51 -7.72
N SER A 42 -8.85 10.44 -7.60
CA SER A 42 -7.61 10.46 -8.39
C SER A 42 -6.58 9.41 -7.97
N ILE A 43 -6.74 8.82 -6.78
CA ILE A 43 -5.86 7.78 -6.25
C ILE A 43 -6.67 6.49 -6.13
N LYS A 44 -6.26 5.44 -6.83
CA LYS A 44 -6.91 4.15 -6.69
C LYS A 44 -6.29 3.40 -5.52
N ILE A 45 -7.08 3.22 -4.48
CA ILE A 45 -6.73 2.43 -3.30
C ILE A 45 -7.68 1.25 -3.25
N VAL A 46 -7.14 0.05 -3.49
CA VAL A 46 -7.93 -1.17 -3.61
C VAL A 46 -7.41 -2.19 -2.63
N SER A 47 -8.32 -2.84 -1.90
CA SER A 47 -7.98 -3.96 -1.03
C SER A 47 -8.84 -5.18 -1.35
N ASN A 48 -8.22 -6.36 -1.28
CA ASN A 48 -8.92 -7.64 -1.29
C ASN A 48 -8.98 -8.28 0.12
N GLY A 49 -8.75 -7.49 1.17
CA GLY A 49 -8.56 -7.96 2.54
C GLY A 49 -7.10 -8.27 2.84
N THR A 50 -6.49 -9.24 2.17
CA THR A 50 -5.10 -9.67 2.46
C THR A 50 -4.05 -8.70 1.90
N ILE A 51 -4.35 -8.09 0.77
CA ILE A 51 -3.46 -7.21 0.03
C ILE A 51 -4.11 -5.83 -0.10
N LEU A 52 -3.29 -4.80 0.06
CA LEU A 52 -3.61 -3.41 -0.24
C LEU A 52 -2.77 -2.94 -1.42
N PHE A 53 -3.42 -2.33 -2.41
CA PHE A 53 -2.81 -1.73 -3.59
C PHE A 53 -3.08 -0.23 -3.59
N ILE A 54 -2.05 0.57 -3.87
CA ILE A 54 -2.12 2.03 -4.01
C ILE A 54 -1.51 2.41 -5.36
N TYR A 55 -2.31 3.01 -6.25
CA TYR A 55 -1.85 3.36 -7.60
C TYR A 55 -2.57 4.59 -8.19
N PRO A 56 -1.84 5.60 -8.69
CA PRO A 56 -0.41 5.86 -8.43
C PRO A 56 -0.16 6.41 -7.02
N ILE A 57 1.08 6.34 -6.54
CA ILE A 57 1.56 7.16 -5.42
C ILE A 57 1.61 8.60 -5.91
N THR A 58 0.93 9.50 -5.20
CA THR A 58 0.87 10.93 -5.52
C THR A 58 1.37 11.76 -4.35
N ASN A 59 1.54 13.05 -4.57
CA ASN A 59 1.86 14.06 -3.55
C ASN A 59 0.74 14.28 -2.51
N TYR A 60 -0.38 13.57 -2.61
CA TYR A 60 -1.38 13.54 -1.56
C TYR A 60 -0.84 12.90 -0.27
N PHE A 61 -0.03 11.85 -0.42
CA PHE A 61 0.56 11.15 0.71
C PHE A 61 1.74 11.97 1.25
N SER A 62 1.89 12.00 2.57
CA SER A 62 3.05 12.61 3.22
C SER A 62 4.31 11.80 2.93
N SER A 63 5.48 12.46 3.00
CA SER A 63 6.81 11.85 2.81
C SER A 63 7.01 10.57 3.65
N GLN A 64 6.35 10.50 4.81
CA GLN A 64 6.15 9.27 5.57
C GLN A 64 4.66 9.08 5.82
N THR A 65 4.12 7.97 5.34
CA THR A 65 2.70 7.60 5.46
C THR A 65 2.60 6.28 6.23
N HIS A 66 1.82 6.29 7.32
CA HIS A 66 1.64 5.13 8.17
C HIS A 66 0.56 4.21 7.60
N ILE A 67 0.84 2.92 7.48
CA ILE A 67 -0.10 1.90 7.01
C ILE A 67 -0.36 0.92 8.15
N THR A 68 -1.62 0.74 8.52
CA THR A 68 -2.04 -0.25 9.51
C THR A 68 -2.91 -1.31 8.86
N CYS A 69 -2.51 -2.57 9.00
CA CYS A 69 -3.38 -3.72 8.83
C CYS A 69 -3.96 -4.12 10.19
N GLN A 70 -5.28 -4.00 10.35
CA GLN A 70 -6.00 -4.50 11.51
C GLN A 70 -6.61 -5.85 11.16
N ILE A 71 -6.21 -6.90 11.88
CA ILE A 71 -6.87 -8.20 11.82
C ILE A 71 -7.88 -8.29 12.96
N ASN A 72 -9.13 -8.54 12.60
CA ASN A 72 -10.18 -8.92 13.53
C ASN A 72 -10.31 -10.44 13.50
N THR A 73 -9.81 -11.11 14.55
CA THR A 73 -9.87 -12.57 14.68
C THR A 73 -11.31 -13.03 14.97
N PHE A 74 -11.59 -14.32 14.75
CA PHE A 74 -12.92 -14.88 15.06
C PHE A 74 -13.21 -14.92 16.56
N ASP A 75 -12.16 -14.94 17.40
CA ASP A 75 -12.26 -14.95 18.85
C ASP A 75 -12.47 -13.54 19.44
N GLY A 76 -12.59 -12.52 18.58
CA GLY A 76 -12.84 -11.13 18.97
C GLY A 76 -11.59 -10.31 19.28
N GLU A 77 -10.38 -10.89 19.16
CA GLU A 77 -9.13 -10.13 19.32
C GLU A 77 -8.85 -9.25 18.10
N HIS A 78 -8.23 -8.09 18.37
CA HIS A 78 -7.73 -7.15 17.37
C HIS A 78 -6.20 -7.16 17.36
N ILE A 79 -5.61 -7.52 16.21
CA ILE A 79 -4.16 -7.53 16.02
C ILE A 79 -3.81 -6.47 14.99
N ASN A 80 -2.98 -5.50 15.39
CA ASN A 80 -2.48 -4.46 14.48
C ASN A 80 -1.08 -4.78 13.98
N ARG A 81 -0.88 -4.66 12.67
CA ARG A 81 0.42 -4.75 12.00
C ARG A 81 0.69 -3.44 11.30
N HIS A 82 1.91 -2.93 11.47
CA HIS A 82 2.28 -1.58 11.04
C HIS A 82 3.35 -1.63 9.95
N ALA A 83 3.23 -0.72 8.99
CA ALA A 83 4.23 -0.44 7.97
C ALA A 83 4.31 1.07 7.71
N TRP A 84 5.42 1.52 7.13
CA TRP A 84 5.63 2.88 6.69
C TRP A 84 5.85 2.88 5.18
N LEU A 85 5.04 3.65 4.47
CA LEU A 85 5.29 4.07 3.10
C LEU A 85 6.16 5.33 3.16
N ILE A 86 7.38 5.26 2.66
CA ILE A 86 8.29 6.40 2.54
C ILE A 86 8.26 6.84 1.08
N ILE A 87 7.96 8.11 0.82
CA ILE A 87 7.92 8.63 -0.54
C ILE A 87 9.29 9.19 -0.87
N ASP A 88 9.90 8.64 -1.91
CA ASP A 88 11.12 9.21 -2.46
C ASP A 88 10.72 10.30 -3.46
N GLU A 89 11.03 11.55 -3.13
CA GLU A 89 10.77 12.72 -3.96
C GLU A 89 11.84 12.92 -5.04
N LEU A 90 12.83 12.02 -5.14
CA LEU A 90 14.01 12.14 -6.01
C LEU A 90 13.80 11.75 -7.49
N GLU A 91 12.60 11.93 -8.06
CA GLU A 91 12.38 11.92 -9.53
C GLU A 91 11.76 13.26 -9.98
N ASN A 92 12.55 14.34 -9.94
CA ASN A 92 12.24 15.60 -10.64
C ASN A 92 13.19 15.89 -11.81
N ASN A 93 13.98 14.91 -12.22
CA ASN A 93 14.82 14.96 -13.42
C ASN A 93 14.79 13.59 -14.08
N ILE A 94 13.89 13.36 -15.04
CA ILE A 94 14.09 12.62 -16.30
C ILE A 94 12.77 12.70 -17.11
N GLU A 95 12.85 13.59 -18.09
CA GLU A 95 12.30 13.53 -19.46
C GLU A 95 10.80 13.27 -19.72
N ASN A 96 10.19 14.31 -20.28
CA ASN A 96 9.17 14.24 -21.31
C ASN A 96 9.47 13.13 -22.34
N SER A 97 8.68 12.07 -22.35
CA SER A 97 8.34 11.38 -23.59
C SER A 97 6.90 10.91 -23.55
N ILE A 98 6.07 11.56 -24.36
CA ILE A 98 4.73 11.12 -24.71
C ILE A 98 4.86 9.79 -25.46
N ASP A 99 4.11 8.76 -25.07
CA ASP A 99 3.61 7.81 -26.06
C ASP A 99 2.20 7.31 -25.71
N ASN A 100 1.27 7.60 -26.61
CA ASN A 100 -0.14 7.23 -26.57
C ASN A 100 -0.28 5.78 -27.06
N ARG A 101 -0.08 4.79 -26.19
CA ARG A 101 -0.54 3.40 -26.43
C ARG A 101 -0.96 2.75 -25.11
N CYS A 102 -2.27 2.52 -24.97
CA CYS A 102 -2.80 1.67 -23.91
C CYS A 102 -2.57 0.21 -24.33
N GLU A 103 -1.38 -0.33 -24.06
CA GLU A 103 -1.11 -1.77 -24.16
C GLU A 103 -1.36 -2.42 -22.79
N LEU A 104 -2.12 -3.52 -22.78
CA LEU A 104 -2.28 -4.34 -21.58
C LEU A 104 -0.98 -5.13 -21.39
N ILE A 105 0.00 -4.53 -20.71
CA ILE A 105 1.27 -5.17 -20.41
C ILE A 105 1.00 -6.28 -19.39
N LYS A 106 1.42 -7.50 -19.73
CA LYS A 106 1.55 -8.65 -18.83
C LYS A 106 2.18 -8.18 -17.51
N PRO A 107 1.70 -8.59 -16.32
CA PRO A 107 2.15 -8.00 -15.06
C PRO A 107 3.69 -8.01 -14.99
N LEU A 108 4.27 -6.80 -14.93
CA LEU A 108 5.71 -6.59 -14.89
C LEU A 108 6.30 -7.29 -13.67
N GLU A 109 7.28 -8.14 -13.92
CA GLU A 109 8.20 -8.70 -12.94
C GLU A 109 8.95 -7.56 -12.24
N SER A 110 8.37 -7.01 -11.18
CA SER A 110 9.06 -6.19 -10.19
C SER A 110 8.29 -6.28 -8.89
N ILE A 111 8.17 -7.51 -8.39
CA ILE A 111 7.48 -7.78 -7.15
C ILE A 111 8.53 -7.81 -6.04
N TYR A 112 8.83 -6.64 -5.48
CA TYR A 112 9.46 -6.57 -4.17
C TYR A 112 8.43 -7.07 -3.15
N TYR A 113 8.44 -8.38 -2.90
CA TYR A 113 7.61 -8.98 -1.88
C TYR A 113 8.11 -8.56 -0.49
N VAL A 114 7.50 -7.52 0.09
CA VAL A 114 7.66 -7.26 1.50
C VAL A 114 6.77 -8.25 2.28
N ARG A 115 7.39 -9.33 2.76
CA ARG A 115 6.76 -10.31 3.64
C ARG A 115 6.70 -9.72 5.04
N LEU A 116 5.52 -9.31 5.50
CA LEU A 116 5.27 -9.06 6.92
C LEU A 116 5.39 -10.40 7.67
N GLY A 117 6.57 -10.66 8.22
CA GLY A 117 6.88 -11.85 9.01
C GLY A 117 6.40 -11.71 10.45
N SER A 118 5.68 -12.71 10.94
CA SER A 118 5.40 -12.91 12.35
C SER A 118 6.63 -13.53 13.03
N SER A 119 7.30 -12.79 13.91
CA SER A 119 8.22 -13.38 14.88
C SER A 119 7.38 -14.11 15.93
N PHE A 120 7.41 -15.45 15.93
CA PHE A 120 6.94 -16.25 17.05
C PHE A 120 8.16 -16.60 17.91
N SER A 121 8.10 -16.23 19.19
CA SER A 121 8.92 -16.78 20.28
C SER A 121 8.23 -17.99 20.89
#